data_AF-A0A5B0TTR9-F1
#
_entry.id   AF-A0A5B0TTR9-F1
#
_cell.length_a   1.000
_cell.length_b   1.000
_cell.length_c   1.000
_cell.angle_alpha   90.00
_cell.angle_beta   90.00
_cell.angle_gamma   90.00
#
_symmetry.space_group_name_H-M   'P 1'
#
loop_
_entity.id
_entity.type
_entity.pdbx_description
1 polymer ?
#
loop_
_entity_poly.entity_id
_entity_poly.type
_entity_poly.pdbx_seq_one_letter_code
_entity_poly.pdbx_strand_id
1 'polypeptide(L)'
;MYKFTLAFYLILTSVFATAVHADEAQDLSDIQQKWAIANYELQDDAQIDAFTQLSEQSALFVKNYPSSAQTHIWNGIVLASFAGAKGGLGALGLAKEAKASLENALSIDGSALNGSAYASLATLYSKVPGWPIGFGDDDKAEKLFKQALAFNLEGIDTNYLYGEYLYDEGDYKQAKARLLVAQAAGIRDTRAKADKYRQQAISQLLVKVDKKLKR
;
A
#
# COMPACT_ATOMS: atom_id res chain seq x y z
N MET A 1 66.45 13.94 27.46
CA MET A 1 66.10 13.72 26.04
C MET A 1 64.70 13.11 25.99
N TYR A 2 63.70 13.93 25.70
CA TYR A 2 62.29 13.52 25.61
C TYR A 2 62.04 12.81 24.27
N LYS A 3 61.49 11.59 24.30
CA LYS A 3 60.90 10.96 23.12
C LYS A 3 59.38 11.11 23.20
N PHE A 4 58.87 12.12 22.51
CA PHE A 4 57.44 12.23 22.20
C PHE A 4 57.12 11.18 21.14
N THR A 5 56.26 10.21 21.47
CA THR A 5 55.67 9.29 20.48
C THR A 5 54.19 9.62 20.42
N LEU A 6 53.82 10.40 19.40
CA LEU A 6 52.45 10.75 19.07
C LEU A 6 51.84 9.58 18.29
N ALA A 7 51.00 8.77 18.93
CA ALA A 7 50.21 7.75 18.23
C ALA A 7 48.92 8.39 17.71
N PHE A 8 48.81 8.51 16.39
CA PHE A 8 47.63 8.99 15.67
C PHE A 8 46.52 7.94 15.75
N TYR A 9 45.40 8.24 16.42
CA TYR A 9 44.18 7.45 16.33
C TYR A 9 43.48 7.77 15.01
N LEU A 10 43.47 6.82 14.06
CA LEU A 10 42.65 6.91 12.85
C LEU A 10 41.21 6.49 13.21
N ILE A 11 40.36 7.46 13.51
CA ILE A 11 38.92 7.24 13.65
C ILE A 11 38.33 7.14 12.23
N LEU A 12 38.12 5.92 11.75
CA LEU A 12 37.41 5.65 10.51
C LEU A 12 35.90 5.68 10.79
N THR A 13 35.29 6.86 10.82
CA THR A 13 33.83 6.98 10.92
C THR A 13 33.16 6.53 9.62
N SER A 14 32.41 5.43 9.70
CA SER A 14 31.55 4.89 8.65
C SER A 14 30.41 5.88 8.30
N VAL A 15 30.49 6.52 7.14
CA VAL A 15 29.48 7.45 6.60
C VAL A 15 28.48 6.75 5.64
N PHE A 16 28.59 5.43 5.41
CA PHE A 16 27.83 4.76 4.36
C PHE A 16 26.34 4.54 4.64
N ALA A 17 25.91 4.50 5.91
CA ALA A 17 24.53 4.15 6.24
C ALA A 17 23.51 5.27 5.95
N THR A 18 23.91 6.54 6.01
CA THR A 18 22.96 7.67 5.91
C THR A 18 22.57 8.00 4.47
N ALA A 19 23.45 7.75 3.49
CA ALA A 19 23.16 8.05 2.08
C ALA A 19 22.09 7.12 1.49
N VAL A 20 22.17 5.81 1.79
CA VAL A 20 21.25 4.79 1.26
C VAL A 20 19.80 5.03 1.69
N HIS A 21 19.58 5.47 2.94
CA HIS A 21 18.23 5.74 3.44
C HIS A 21 17.60 7.02 2.86
N ALA A 22 18.41 8.01 2.50
CA ALA A 22 17.90 9.25 1.89
C ALA A 22 17.41 8.99 0.45
N ASP A 23 18.15 8.18 -0.31
CA ASP A 23 17.78 7.80 -1.68
C ASP A 23 16.50 6.93 -1.69
N GLU A 24 16.38 5.96 -0.77
CA GLU A 24 15.18 5.12 -0.65
C GLU A 24 13.92 5.95 -0.35
N ALA A 25 14.01 6.91 0.59
CA ALA A 25 12.89 7.75 0.97
C ALA A 25 12.43 8.65 -0.19
N GLN A 26 13.37 9.13 -1.01
CA GLN A 26 13.08 9.93 -2.19
C GLN A 26 12.41 9.10 -3.30
N ASP A 27 12.94 7.90 -3.58
CA ASP A 27 12.36 6.95 -4.52
C ASP A 27 10.94 6.55 -4.12
N LEU A 28 10.75 6.27 -2.82
CA LEU A 28 9.45 6.00 -2.22
C LEU A 28 8.47 7.16 -2.45
N SER A 29 8.90 8.39 -2.19
CA SER A 29 8.06 9.58 -2.37
C SER A 29 7.63 9.75 -3.83
N ASP A 30 8.54 9.55 -4.78
CA ASP A 30 8.24 9.66 -6.21
C ASP A 30 7.22 8.61 -6.66
N ILE A 31 7.40 7.33 -6.27
CA ILE A 31 6.44 6.25 -6.55
C ILE A 31 5.07 6.58 -5.96
N GLN A 32 5.04 7.08 -4.72
CA GLN A 32 3.81 7.44 -4.03
C GLN A 32 3.04 8.56 -4.73
N GLN A 33 3.75 9.58 -5.24
CA GLN A 33 3.15 10.71 -5.97
C GLN A 33 2.62 10.27 -7.33
N LYS A 34 3.42 9.51 -8.10
CA LYS A 34 3.01 8.96 -9.40
C LYS A 34 1.83 8.00 -9.28
N TRP A 35 1.82 7.15 -8.25
CA TRP A 35 0.68 6.27 -7.96
C TRP A 35 -0.59 7.08 -7.72
N ALA A 36 -0.53 8.18 -6.96
CA ALA A 36 -1.71 9.00 -6.70
C ALA A 36 -2.28 9.61 -7.99
N ILE A 37 -1.41 10.04 -8.91
CA ILE A 37 -1.82 10.56 -10.23
C ILE A 37 -2.47 9.45 -11.07
N ALA A 38 -1.77 8.32 -11.24
CA ALA A 38 -2.28 7.19 -12.02
C ALA A 38 -3.62 6.66 -11.47
N ASN A 39 -3.75 6.54 -10.15
CA ASN A 39 -4.90 5.94 -9.49
C ASN A 39 -6.13 6.88 -9.44
N TYR A 40 -5.94 8.19 -9.30
CA TYR A 40 -7.05 9.12 -9.04
C TYR A 40 -7.29 10.16 -10.13
N GLU A 41 -6.28 10.55 -10.89
CA GLU A 41 -6.37 11.65 -11.87
C GLU A 41 -6.53 11.14 -13.31
N LEU A 42 -5.94 9.99 -13.64
CA LEU A 42 -5.96 9.42 -14.99
C LEU A 42 -7.07 8.37 -15.14
N GLN A 43 -7.54 8.20 -16.38
CA GLN A 43 -8.57 7.23 -16.77
C GLN A 43 -8.20 6.59 -18.11
N ASP A 44 -8.86 5.47 -18.43
CA ASP A 44 -8.74 4.74 -19.69
C ASP A 44 -7.26 4.45 -20.06
N ASP A 45 -6.88 4.64 -21.32
CA ASP A 45 -5.54 4.32 -21.83
C ASP A 45 -4.44 5.08 -21.08
N ALA A 46 -4.67 6.35 -20.69
CA ALA A 46 -3.70 7.13 -19.95
C ALA A 46 -3.41 6.54 -18.56
N GLN A 47 -4.42 5.95 -17.91
CA GLN A 47 -4.23 5.26 -16.64
C GLN A 47 -3.43 3.96 -16.82
N ILE A 48 -3.71 3.20 -17.87
CA ILE A 48 -2.99 1.95 -18.19
C ILE A 48 -1.52 2.23 -18.53
N ASP A 49 -1.23 3.26 -19.31
CA ASP A 49 0.14 3.65 -19.68
C ASP A 49 0.93 4.11 -18.44
N ALA A 50 0.31 4.91 -17.58
CA ALA A 50 0.93 5.39 -16.35
C ALA A 50 1.26 4.24 -15.39
N PHE A 51 0.34 3.29 -15.20
CA PHE A 51 0.60 2.12 -14.37
C PHE A 51 1.62 1.17 -14.98
N THR A 52 1.68 1.05 -16.31
CA THR A 52 2.72 0.26 -16.98
C THR A 52 4.11 0.79 -16.61
N GLN A 53 4.35 2.08 -16.81
CA GLN A 53 5.62 2.72 -16.46
C GLN A 53 5.90 2.65 -14.94
N LEU A 54 4.88 2.88 -14.12
CA LEU A 54 5.03 2.85 -12.67
C LEU A 54 5.36 1.45 -12.13
N SER A 55 4.85 0.39 -12.77
CA SER A 55 5.16 -0.99 -12.39
C SER A 55 6.63 -1.36 -12.67
N GLU A 56 7.20 -0.87 -13.78
CA GLU A 56 8.63 -1.02 -14.07
C GLU A 56 9.48 -0.26 -13.04
N GLN A 57 9.05 0.96 -12.69
CA GLN A 57 9.73 1.76 -11.68
C GLN A 57 9.68 1.10 -10.29
N SER A 58 8.53 0.57 -9.87
CA SER A 58 8.41 -0.08 -8.56
C SER A 58 9.17 -1.39 -8.49
N ALA A 59 9.29 -2.12 -9.61
CA ALA A 59 10.15 -3.30 -9.70
C ALA A 59 11.63 -2.94 -9.56
N LEU A 60 12.07 -1.83 -10.18
CA LEU A 60 13.44 -1.31 -9.99
C LEU A 60 13.69 -0.87 -8.54
N PHE A 61 12.69 -0.27 -7.88
CA PHE A 61 12.79 0.11 -6.48
C PHE A 61 13.02 -1.10 -5.56
N VAL A 62 12.30 -2.20 -5.79
CA VAL A 62 12.56 -3.48 -5.11
C VAL A 62 13.98 -3.99 -5.39
N LYS A 63 14.45 -3.90 -6.65
CA LYS A 63 15.80 -4.35 -7.01
C LYS A 63 16.90 -3.54 -6.31
N ASN A 64 16.69 -2.24 -6.13
CA ASN A 64 17.66 -1.35 -5.48
C ASN A 64 17.71 -1.57 -3.97
N TYR A 65 16.57 -1.90 -3.34
CA TYR A 65 16.46 -2.11 -1.89
C TYR A 65 15.69 -3.40 -1.57
N PRO A 66 16.25 -4.59 -1.89
CA PRO A 66 15.52 -5.85 -1.85
C PRO A 66 15.19 -6.33 -0.44
N SER A 67 15.87 -5.80 0.58
CA SER A 67 15.67 -6.15 1.99
C SER A 67 14.79 -5.16 2.74
N SER A 68 14.21 -4.15 2.06
CA SER A 68 13.27 -3.22 2.66
C SER A 68 11.84 -3.67 2.42
N ALA A 69 11.06 -3.86 3.49
CA ALA A 69 9.64 -4.20 3.36
C ALA A 69 8.86 -3.10 2.61
N GLN A 70 9.27 -1.84 2.71
CA GLN A 70 8.56 -0.71 2.09
C GLN A 70 8.57 -0.80 0.56
N THR A 71 9.68 -1.27 -0.03
CA THR A 71 9.79 -1.40 -1.50
C THR A 71 8.85 -2.47 -2.03
N HIS A 72 8.81 -3.62 -1.34
CA HIS A 72 7.89 -4.71 -1.64
C HIS A 72 6.42 -4.33 -1.42
N ILE A 73 6.12 -3.53 -0.38
CA ILE A 73 4.76 -3.00 -0.14
C ILE A 73 4.32 -2.15 -1.32
N TRP A 74 5.12 -1.15 -1.71
CA TRP A 74 4.73 -0.22 -2.76
C TRP A 74 4.68 -0.85 -4.14
N ASN A 75 5.57 -1.80 -4.44
CA ASN A 75 5.45 -2.60 -5.65
C ASN A 75 4.15 -3.42 -5.66
N GLY A 76 3.78 -4.03 -4.54
CA GLY A 76 2.51 -4.74 -4.39
C GLY A 76 1.29 -3.84 -4.59
N ILE A 77 1.29 -2.64 -4.00
CA ILE A 77 0.21 -1.65 -4.15
C ILE A 77 0.07 -1.20 -5.61
N VAL A 78 1.19 -0.89 -6.28
CA VAL A 78 1.19 -0.48 -7.69
C VAL A 78 0.61 -1.58 -8.58
N LEU A 79 1.08 -2.82 -8.42
CA LEU A 79 0.61 -3.96 -9.20
C LEU A 79 -0.86 -4.30 -8.93
N ALA A 80 -1.31 -4.19 -7.67
CA ALA A 80 -2.72 -4.40 -7.31
C ALA A 80 -3.63 -3.33 -7.92
N SER A 81 -3.24 -2.06 -7.84
CA SER A 81 -3.96 -0.95 -8.51
C SER A 81 -3.98 -1.14 -10.03
N PHE A 82 -2.86 -1.55 -10.62
CA PHE A 82 -2.77 -1.79 -12.06
C PHE A 82 -3.67 -2.95 -12.48
N ALA A 83 -3.71 -4.05 -11.73
CA ALA A 83 -4.64 -5.15 -11.97
C ALA A 83 -6.10 -4.67 -11.96
N GLY A 84 -6.47 -3.83 -10.99
CA GLY A 84 -7.80 -3.22 -10.90
C GLY A 84 -8.14 -2.35 -12.11
N ALA A 85 -7.21 -1.50 -12.55
CA ALA A 85 -7.40 -0.63 -13.72
C ALA A 85 -7.51 -1.43 -15.03
N LYS A 86 -6.66 -2.46 -15.21
CA LYS A 86 -6.59 -3.26 -16.44
C LYS A 86 -7.80 -4.18 -16.63
N GLY A 87 -8.28 -4.78 -15.54
CA GLY A 87 -9.35 -5.77 -15.58
C GLY A 87 -9.04 -7.00 -16.47
N GLY A 88 -10.03 -7.87 -16.62
CA GLY A 88 -9.97 -9.04 -17.51
C GLY A 88 -8.82 -10.02 -17.23
N LEU A 89 -8.43 -10.80 -18.26
CA LEU A 89 -7.42 -11.85 -18.12
C LEU A 89 -6.02 -11.32 -17.81
N GLY A 90 -5.70 -10.10 -18.25
CA GLY A 90 -4.42 -9.45 -17.99
C GLY A 90 -4.24 -8.98 -16.54
N ALA A 91 -5.33 -8.80 -15.79
CA ALA A 91 -5.28 -8.38 -14.38
C ALA A 91 -4.82 -9.49 -13.44
N LEU A 92 -5.10 -10.76 -13.75
CA LEU A 92 -4.81 -11.86 -12.82
C LEU A 92 -3.30 -12.11 -12.65
N GLY A 93 -2.50 -11.92 -13.71
CA GLY A 93 -1.03 -11.98 -13.61
C GLY A 93 -0.49 -10.92 -12.67
N LEU A 94 -0.88 -9.66 -12.90
CA LEU A 94 -0.54 -8.52 -12.04
C LEU A 94 -0.97 -8.74 -10.58
N ALA A 95 -2.17 -9.27 -10.34
CA ALA A 95 -2.65 -9.58 -9.00
C ALA A 95 -1.81 -10.67 -8.29
N LYS A 96 -1.32 -11.68 -9.03
CA LYS A 96 -0.43 -12.72 -8.49
C LYS A 96 0.95 -12.15 -8.14
N GLU A 97 1.49 -11.29 -9.00
CA GLU A 97 2.76 -10.58 -8.74
C GLU A 97 2.62 -9.63 -7.54
N ALA A 98 1.51 -8.90 -7.46
CA ALA A 98 1.18 -8.05 -6.32
C ALA A 98 1.14 -8.85 -5.02
N LYS A 99 0.44 -9.98 -5.01
CA LYS A 99 0.37 -10.90 -3.87
C LYS A 99 1.78 -11.34 -3.46
N ALA A 100 2.60 -11.82 -4.40
CA ALA A 100 3.96 -12.29 -4.09
C ALA A 100 4.83 -11.18 -3.49
N SER A 101 4.75 -9.96 -4.04
CA SER A 101 5.46 -8.79 -3.52
C SER A 101 5.03 -8.48 -2.08
N LEU A 102 3.73 -8.45 -1.79
CA LEU A 102 3.24 -8.15 -0.45
C LEU A 102 3.55 -9.27 0.56
N GLU A 103 3.51 -10.54 0.14
CA GLU A 103 3.92 -11.68 0.99
C GLU A 103 5.41 -11.59 1.34
N ASN A 104 6.25 -11.15 0.41
CA ASN A 104 7.67 -10.89 0.69
C ASN A 104 7.84 -9.76 1.70
N ALA A 105 7.12 -8.65 1.55
CA ALA A 105 7.12 -7.57 2.53
C ALA A 105 6.78 -8.05 3.95
N LEU A 106 5.74 -8.89 4.09
CA LEU A 106 5.37 -9.47 5.37
C LEU A 106 6.46 -10.36 5.97
N SER A 107 7.22 -11.06 5.13
CA SER A 107 8.35 -11.88 5.58
C SER A 107 9.55 -11.06 6.07
N ILE A 108 9.71 -9.84 5.57
CA ILE A 108 10.77 -8.90 5.96
C ILE A 108 10.37 -8.15 7.24
N ASP A 109 9.24 -7.44 7.20
CA ASP A 109 8.68 -6.71 8.34
C ASP A 109 7.17 -6.49 8.12
N GLY A 110 6.35 -7.29 8.79
CA GLY A 110 4.89 -7.17 8.73
C GLY A 110 4.34 -5.88 9.37
N SER A 111 5.11 -5.19 10.21
CA SER A 111 4.69 -3.93 10.83
C SER A 111 4.96 -2.71 9.95
N ALA A 112 5.79 -2.87 8.91
CA ALA A 112 6.21 -1.80 8.02
C ALA A 112 5.01 -1.02 7.44
N LEU A 113 5.17 0.30 7.41
CA LEU A 113 4.12 1.24 6.98
C LEU A 113 2.79 1.00 7.72
N ASN A 114 2.87 0.73 9.02
CA ASN A 114 1.72 0.46 9.89
C ASN A 114 0.84 -0.69 9.37
N GLY A 115 1.46 -1.80 8.95
CA GLY A 115 0.76 -3.00 8.49
C GLY A 115 0.08 -2.85 7.13
N SER A 116 0.54 -1.92 6.29
CA SER A 116 -0.05 -1.66 4.97
C SER A 116 -0.10 -2.90 4.07
N ALA A 117 0.90 -3.79 4.16
CA ALA A 117 0.88 -5.06 3.43
C ALA A 117 -0.37 -5.89 3.71
N TYR A 118 -0.78 -6.00 4.98
CA TYR A 118 -1.96 -6.77 5.37
C TYR A 118 -3.24 -6.24 4.72
N ALA A 119 -3.46 -4.91 4.73
CA ALA A 119 -4.63 -4.31 4.11
C ALA A 119 -4.64 -4.52 2.59
N SER A 120 -3.50 -4.36 1.92
CA SER A 120 -3.39 -4.55 0.47
C SER A 120 -3.58 -6.02 0.06
N LEU A 121 -3.02 -6.97 0.81
CA LEU A 121 -3.27 -8.40 0.58
C LEU A 121 -4.74 -8.73 0.79
N ALA A 122 -5.37 -8.20 1.85
CA ALA A 122 -6.78 -8.43 2.13
C ALA A 122 -7.66 -7.98 0.96
N THR A 123 -7.39 -6.78 0.41
CA THR A 123 -8.07 -6.29 -0.79
C THR A 123 -7.87 -7.22 -1.99
N LEU A 124 -6.68 -7.78 -2.21
CA LEU A 124 -6.48 -8.74 -3.30
C LEU A 124 -7.29 -10.01 -3.09
N TYR A 125 -7.30 -10.57 -1.88
CA TYR A 125 -8.07 -11.77 -1.56
C TYR A 125 -9.58 -11.58 -1.75
N SER A 126 -10.12 -10.38 -1.49
CA SER A 126 -11.56 -10.12 -1.67
C SER A 126 -11.98 -9.75 -3.10
N LYS A 127 -11.05 -9.28 -3.95
CA LYS A 127 -11.40 -8.80 -5.30
C LYS A 127 -11.06 -9.78 -6.43
N VAL A 128 -10.12 -10.70 -6.21
CA VAL A 128 -9.68 -11.67 -7.23
C VAL A 128 -10.60 -12.89 -7.24
N PRO A 129 -10.87 -13.55 -8.39
CA PRO A 129 -11.61 -14.80 -8.41
C PRO A 129 -10.98 -15.90 -7.54
N GLY A 130 -11.80 -16.76 -6.95
CA GLY A 130 -11.34 -17.93 -6.20
C GLY A 130 -10.76 -19.05 -7.07
N TRP A 131 -10.42 -20.17 -6.42
CA TRP A 131 -9.96 -21.39 -7.09
C TRP A 131 -11.03 -21.95 -8.06
N PRO A 132 -10.67 -22.47 -9.25
CA PRO A 132 -9.31 -22.75 -9.74
C PRO A 132 -8.66 -21.63 -10.55
N ILE A 133 -9.34 -20.50 -10.77
CA ILE A 133 -8.85 -19.47 -11.68
C ILE A 133 -7.87 -18.53 -10.97
N GLY A 134 -8.21 -18.06 -9.78
CA GLY A 134 -7.39 -17.17 -8.99
C GLY A 134 -7.16 -17.69 -7.58
N PHE A 135 -6.94 -16.75 -6.66
CA PHE A 135 -6.58 -17.03 -5.26
C PHE A 135 -7.51 -16.31 -4.28
N GLY A 136 -8.60 -15.73 -4.74
CA GLY A 136 -9.56 -15.03 -3.89
C GLY A 136 -10.12 -15.94 -2.79
N ASP A 137 -10.28 -15.35 -1.60
CA ASP A 137 -10.68 -16.02 -0.37
C ASP A 137 -11.14 -14.96 0.65
N ASP A 138 -12.46 -14.76 0.79
CA ASP A 138 -13.03 -13.73 1.66
C ASP A 138 -12.74 -13.98 3.15
N ASP A 139 -12.70 -15.25 3.59
CA ASP A 139 -12.33 -15.61 4.96
C ASP A 139 -10.88 -15.18 5.26
N LYS A 140 -9.99 -15.33 4.29
CA LYS A 140 -8.61 -14.86 4.40
C LYS A 140 -8.52 -13.34 4.32
N ALA A 141 -9.31 -12.69 3.47
CA ALA A 141 -9.40 -11.24 3.41
C ALA A 141 -9.81 -10.65 4.77
N GLU A 142 -10.85 -11.19 5.41
CA GLU A 142 -11.34 -10.70 6.70
C GLU A 142 -10.25 -10.79 7.79
N LYS A 143 -9.55 -11.93 7.87
CA LYS A 143 -8.45 -12.14 8.83
C LYS A 143 -7.32 -11.13 8.62
N LEU A 144 -6.96 -10.86 7.37
CA LEU A 144 -5.90 -9.92 7.03
C LEU A 144 -6.31 -8.47 7.33
N PHE A 145 -7.57 -8.08 7.08
CA PHE A 145 -8.06 -6.75 7.48
C PHE A 145 -8.04 -6.55 9.00
N LYS A 146 -8.44 -7.57 9.77
CA LYS A 146 -8.34 -7.54 11.24
C LYS A 146 -6.90 -7.38 11.71
N GLN A 147 -5.95 -8.06 11.07
CA GLN A 147 -4.51 -7.88 11.30
C GLN A 147 -4.05 -6.45 10.95
N ALA A 148 -4.44 -5.91 9.80
CA ALA A 148 -4.09 -4.55 9.39
C ALA A 148 -4.60 -3.50 10.39
N LEU A 149 -5.84 -3.66 10.88
CA LEU A 149 -6.41 -2.78 11.91
C LEU A 149 -5.65 -2.83 13.24
N ALA A 150 -5.08 -3.99 13.60
CA ALA A 150 -4.28 -4.11 14.82
C ALA A 150 -3.00 -3.27 14.76
N PHE A 151 -2.44 -3.05 13.57
CA PHE A 151 -1.30 -2.15 13.37
C PHE A 151 -1.69 -0.67 13.24
N ASN A 152 -2.84 -0.38 12.64
CA ASN A 152 -3.26 0.99 12.36
C ASN A 152 -4.76 1.19 12.53
N LEU A 153 -5.20 1.28 13.78
CA LEU A 153 -6.61 1.36 14.13
C LEU A 153 -7.31 2.62 13.57
N GLU A 154 -6.56 3.72 13.44
CA GLU A 154 -7.08 5.02 13.00
C GLU A 154 -6.64 5.38 11.56
N GLY A 155 -5.99 4.43 10.86
CA GLY A 155 -5.43 4.67 9.54
C GLY A 155 -6.50 4.88 8.47
N ILE A 156 -6.33 5.93 7.66
CA ILE A 156 -7.25 6.29 6.57
C ILE A 156 -7.42 5.17 5.55
N ASP A 157 -6.31 4.60 5.04
CA ASP A 157 -6.35 3.56 4.01
C ASP A 157 -6.90 2.24 4.57
N THR A 158 -6.42 1.81 5.74
CA THR A 158 -6.86 0.54 6.38
C THR A 158 -8.36 0.55 6.66
N ASN A 159 -8.87 1.63 7.26
CA ASN A 159 -10.30 1.71 7.59
C ASN A 159 -11.16 1.92 6.34
N TYR A 160 -10.68 2.64 5.32
CA TYR A 160 -11.41 2.76 4.05
C TYR A 160 -11.49 1.41 3.33
N LEU A 161 -10.37 0.71 3.15
CA LEU A 161 -10.32 -0.57 2.44
C LEU A 161 -11.15 -1.65 3.16
N TYR A 162 -11.07 -1.70 4.49
CA TYR A 162 -11.90 -2.63 5.26
C TYR A 162 -13.37 -2.23 5.23
N GLY A 163 -13.68 -0.93 5.27
CA GLY A 163 -15.04 -0.42 5.13
C GLY A 163 -15.65 -0.74 3.76
N GLU A 164 -14.86 -0.69 2.68
CA GLU A 164 -15.28 -1.12 1.35
C GLU A 164 -15.55 -2.62 1.30
N TYR A 165 -14.64 -3.45 1.83
CA TYR A 165 -14.85 -4.89 1.95
C TYR A 165 -16.14 -5.22 2.71
N LEU A 166 -16.37 -4.61 3.89
CA LEU A 166 -17.59 -4.82 4.67
C LEU A 166 -18.86 -4.37 3.92
N TYR A 167 -18.76 -3.32 3.10
CA TYR A 167 -19.88 -2.90 2.25
C TYR A 167 -20.19 -3.94 1.18
N ASP A 168 -19.17 -4.51 0.54
CA ASP A 168 -19.32 -5.55 -0.48
C ASP A 168 -19.91 -6.84 0.11
N GLU A 169 -19.50 -7.21 1.33
CA GLU A 169 -20.05 -8.33 2.11
C GLU A 169 -21.47 -8.08 2.66
N GLY A 170 -21.98 -6.84 2.54
CA GLY A 170 -23.31 -6.46 3.01
C GLY A 170 -23.40 -6.13 4.51
N ASP A 171 -22.28 -6.11 5.25
CA ASP A 171 -22.23 -5.60 6.62
C ASP A 171 -22.15 -4.07 6.65
N TYR A 172 -23.24 -3.44 6.24
CA TYR A 172 -23.32 -1.99 6.11
C TYR A 172 -23.14 -1.24 7.44
N LYS A 173 -23.47 -1.87 8.58
CA LYS A 173 -23.31 -1.25 9.90
C LYS A 173 -21.83 -1.14 10.27
N GLN A 174 -21.08 -2.23 10.13
CA GLN A 174 -19.65 -2.20 10.38
C GLN A 174 -18.91 -1.39 9.32
N ALA A 175 -19.33 -1.45 8.05
CA ALA A 175 -18.78 -0.61 6.98
C ALA A 175 -18.87 0.88 7.36
N LYS A 176 -20.05 1.34 7.81
CA LYS A 176 -20.24 2.73 8.27
C LYS A 176 -19.29 3.08 9.40
N ALA A 177 -19.17 2.22 10.41
CA ALA A 177 -18.31 2.46 11.57
C ALA A 177 -16.85 2.65 11.15
N ARG A 178 -16.33 1.81 10.26
CA ARG A 178 -14.95 1.92 9.76
C ARG A 178 -14.75 3.16 8.89
N LEU A 179 -15.70 3.46 8.01
CA LEU A 179 -15.60 4.65 7.15
C LEU A 179 -15.64 5.96 7.93
N LEU A 180 -16.34 6.02 9.07
CA LEU A 180 -16.31 7.20 9.95
C LEU A 180 -14.95 7.36 10.64
N VAL A 181 -14.28 6.27 11.01
CA VAL A 181 -12.89 6.32 11.49
C VAL A 181 -11.96 6.82 10.38
N ALA A 182 -12.10 6.29 9.17
CA ALA A 182 -11.31 6.74 8.02
C ALA A 182 -11.55 8.23 7.72
N GLN A 183 -12.80 8.71 7.83
CA GLN A 183 -13.15 10.12 7.60
C GLN A 183 -12.50 11.05 8.63
N ALA A 184 -12.40 10.61 9.89
CA ALA A 184 -11.77 11.38 10.96
C ALA A 184 -10.23 11.41 10.88
N ALA A 185 -9.62 10.57 10.05
CA ALA A 185 -8.17 10.52 9.89
C ALA A 185 -7.62 11.81 9.24
N GLY A 186 -6.53 12.33 9.80
CA GLY A 186 -5.82 13.50 9.29
C GLY A 186 -5.16 13.26 7.92
N ILE A 187 -4.90 14.35 7.20
CA ILE A 187 -4.13 14.33 5.95
C ILE A 187 -2.65 14.18 6.31
N ARG A 188 -1.98 13.17 5.76
CA ARG A 188 -0.53 12.98 5.94
C ARG A 188 0.23 13.91 5.02
N ASP A 189 1.20 14.67 5.54
CA ASP A 189 1.98 15.63 4.76
C ASP A 189 2.67 14.99 3.55
N THR A 190 3.20 13.78 3.73
CA THR A 190 3.88 13.01 2.66
C THR A 190 2.93 12.46 1.60
N ARG A 191 1.61 12.45 1.86
CA ARG A 191 0.59 11.82 1.02
C ARG A 191 -0.63 12.72 0.77
N ALA A 192 -0.46 14.04 0.92
CA ALA A 192 -1.58 14.99 0.96
C ALA A 192 -2.52 14.92 -0.26
N LYS A 193 -1.98 14.67 -1.46
CA LYS A 193 -2.79 14.46 -2.66
C LYS A 193 -3.66 13.19 -2.56
N ALA A 194 -3.04 12.05 -2.25
CA ALA A 194 -3.74 10.77 -2.13
C ALA A 194 -4.83 10.83 -1.04
N ASP A 195 -4.53 11.48 0.09
CA ASP A 195 -5.47 11.55 1.22
C ASP A 195 -6.68 12.44 0.90
N LYS A 196 -6.51 13.51 0.10
CA LYS A 196 -7.64 14.32 -0.40
C LYS A 196 -8.59 13.49 -1.26
N TYR A 197 -8.07 12.72 -2.21
CA TYR A 197 -8.89 11.82 -3.02
C TYR A 197 -9.52 10.70 -2.19
N ARG A 198 -8.79 10.15 -1.22
CA ARG A 198 -9.31 9.13 -0.30
C ARG A 198 -10.48 9.67 0.53
N GLN A 199 -10.40 10.90 1.03
CA GLN A 199 -11.51 11.54 1.75
C GLN A 199 -12.77 11.72 0.88
N GLN A 200 -12.60 12.00 -0.42
CA GLN A 200 -13.71 12.02 -1.37
C GLN A 200 -14.32 10.62 -1.55
N ALA A 201 -13.49 9.59 -1.73
CA ALA A 201 -13.92 8.21 -1.87
C ALA A 201 -14.67 7.70 -0.62
N ILE A 202 -14.17 8.02 0.58
CA ILE A 202 -14.84 7.73 1.86
C ILE A 202 -16.23 8.37 1.89
N SER A 203 -16.32 9.66 1.54
CA SER A 203 -17.60 10.39 1.55
C SER A 203 -18.60 9.78 0.57
N GLN A 204 -18.16 9.39 -0.63
CA GLN A 204 -19.02 8.73 -1.61
C GLN A 204 -19.51 7.35 -1.15
N LEU A 205 -18.63 6.57 -0.51
CA LEU A 205 -18.99 5.24 -0.01
C LEU A 205 -19.95 5.33 1.18
N LEU A 206 -19.77 6.31 2.09
CA LEU A 206 -20.72 6.57 3.17
C LEU A 206 -22.14 6.85 2.66
N VAL A 207 -22.30 7.59 1.57
CA VAL A 207 -23.63 7.81 0.94
C VAL A 207 -24.25 6.49 0.49
N LYS A 208 -23.46 5.60 -0.13
CA LYS A 208 -23.94 4.28 -0.56
C LYS A 208 -24.36 3.42 0.63
N VAL A 209 -23.55 3.40 1.69
CA VAL A 209 -23.82 2.68 2.94
C VAL A 209 -25.12 3.18 3.59
N ASP A 210 -25.30 4.50 3.70
CA ASP A 210 -26.51 5.08 4.30
C ASP A 210 -27.77 4.76 3.50
N LYS A 211 -27.67 4.68 2.17
CA LYS A 211 -28.78 4.24 1.32
C LYS A 211 -29.15 2.78 1.57
N LYS A 212 -28.16 1.92 1.83
CA LYS A 212 -28.38 0.50 2.13
C LYS A 212 -28.98 0.29 3.52
N LEU A 213 -28.58 1.07 4.51
CA LEU A 213 -29.11 0.99 5.89
C LEU A 213 -30.54 1.50 6.04
N LYS A 214 -31.03 2.31 5.10
CA LYS A 214 -32.42 2.82 5.07
C LYS A 214 -33.41 1.88 4.37
N ARG A 215 -32.91 0.84 3.70
CA ARG A 215 -33.72 -0.17 3.02
C ARG A 215 -34.01 -1.31 3.98
#